data_AF-A0A931IS76-F1
#
_entry.id   AF-A0A931IS76-F1
#
_cell.length_a   1.000
_cell.length_b   1.000
_cell.length_c   1.000
_cell.angle_alpha   90.00
_cell.angle_beta   90.00
_cell.angle_gamma   90.00
#
_symmetry.space_group_name_H-M   'P 1'
#
loop_
_entity.id
_entity.type
_entity.pdbx_description
1 polymer ?
#
loop_
_entity_poly.entity_id
_entity_poly.type
_entity_poly.pdbx_seq_one_letter_code
_entity_poly.pdbx_strand_id
1 'polypeptide(L)'
;MIGSAEINKVIREIITPVLKQNGLTKVQTRNNWGWHNDCIWVLHIRSVGNYFSLITGWTPSSIVVEIGIYYAFILSEQDIKADNKARLLPKVHECHIRTELTCSLDQSNYTKCLENPTEKRTDIWWIEPDGSNIEVVGANIRDVFLEHGLSWFEKFTDLREAFSKIEEENNSYNKFYKAKYFAQHINDLDKFKEYSMMLEECRG
;
A
#
# COMPACT_ATOMS: atom_id res chain seq x y z
N MET A 1 1.37 -7.64 27.33
CA MET A 1 1.52 -7.55 25.87
C MET A 1 0.17 -7.12 25.31
N ILE A 2 0.08 -5.98 24.65
CA ILE A 2 -1.14 -5.50 24.01
C ILE A 2 -1.59 -6.51 22.95
N GLY A 3 -2.89 -6.82 22.93
CA GLY A 3 -3.48 -7.75 21.99
C GLY A 3 -3.87 -7.09 20.67
N SER A 4 -4.16 -7.93 19.68
CA SER A 4 -4.70 -7.47 18.39
C SER A 4 -6.06 -6.77 18.54
N ALA A 5 -6.85 -7.13 19.57
CA ALA A 5 -8.18 -6.57 19.80
C ALA A 5 -8.14 -5.08 20.16
N GLU A 6 -7.21 -4.69 21.02
CA GLU A 6 -6.99 -3.30 21.44
C GLU A 6 -6.49 -2.44 20.28
N ILE A 7 -5.52 -2.95 19.51
CA ILE A 7 -5.03 -2.30 18.28
C ILE A 7 -6.17 -2.10 17.29
N ASN A 8 -6.97 -3.14 17.05
CA ASN A 8 -8.11 -3.11 16.15
C ASN A 8 -9.23 -2.17 16.64
N LYS A 9 -9.34 -1.91 17.94
CA LYS A 9 -10.27 -0.91 18.49
C LYS A 9 -9.82 0.50 18.06
N VAL A 10 -8.56 0.84 18.30
CA VAL A 10 -8.00 2.15 17.92
C VAL A 10 -8.09 2.40 16.42
N ILE A 11 -7.77 1.40 15.58
CA ILE A 11 -7.90 1.54 14.12
C ILE A 11 -9.35 1.83 13.71
N ARG A 12 -10.34 1.21 14.37
CA ARG A 12 -11.76 1.43 14.10
C ARG A 12 -12.25 2.80 14.56
N GLU A 13 -11.73 3.31 15.66
CA GLU A 13 -12.16 4.57 16.25
C GLU A 13 -11.50 5.77 15.55
N ILE A 14 -10.21 5.68 15.22
CA ILE A 14 -9.42 6.83 14.73
C ILE A 14 -9.28 6.82 13.21
N ILE A 15 -8.89 5.68 12.62
CA ILE A 15 -8.46 5.62 11.22
C ILE A 15 -9.66 5.37 10.29
N THR A 16 -10.49 4.39 10.64
CA THR A 16 -11.65 3.95 9.82
C THR A 16 -12.58 5.10 9.39
N PRO A 17 -12.96 6.07 10.25
CA PRO A 17 -13.83 7.17 9.84
C PRO A 17 -13.20 8.02 8.72
N VAL A 18 -11.90 8.29 8.83
CA VAL A 18 -11.17 9.11 7.87
C VAL A 18 -11.01 8.39 6.54
N LEU A 19 -10.74 7.08 6.55
CA LEU A 19 -10.69 6.29 5.32
C LEU A 19 -12.03 6.36 4.55
N LYS A 20 -13.16 6.21 5.27
CA LYS A 20 -14.51 6.26 4.67
C LYS A 20 -14.83 7.63 4.07
N GLN A 21 -14.44 8.70 4.75
CA GLN A 21 -14.69 10.07 4.31
C GLN A 21 -13.89 10.42 3.05
N ASN A 22 -12.77 9.72 2.80
CA ASN A 22 -11.82 10.05 1.73
C ASN A 22 -11.72 8.95 0.66
N GLY A 23 -12.85 8.36 0.25
CA GLY A 23 -12.93 7.53 -0.96
C GLY A 23 -12.79 6.02 -0.78
N LEU A 24 -12.35 5.52 0.38
CA LEU A 24 -12.37 4.08 0.66
C LEU A 24 -13.80 3.67 1.07
N THR A 25 -14.51 2.98 0.19
CA THR A 25 -15.94 2.65 0.38
C THR A 25 -16.19 1.28 1.01
N LYS A 26 -15.22 0.35 0.94
CA LYS A 26 -15.23 -0.90 1.71
C LYS A 26 -14.10 -0.86 2.72
N VAL A 27 -14.42 -0.43 3.92
CA VAL A 27 -13.46 -0.28 5.03
C VAL A 27 -13.66 -1.42 6.02
N GLN A 28 -12.61 -2.20 6.23
CA GLN A 28 -12.50 -3.18 7.30
C GLN A 28 -11.40 -2.72 8.26
N THR A 29 -11.16 -3.46 9.35
CA THR A 29 -10.14 -3.02 10.31
C THR A 29 -8.75 -2.94 9.68
N ARG A 30 -8.38 -3.88 8.80
CA ARG A 30 -7.01 -3.95 8.26
C ARG A 30 -6.92 -3.95 6.74
N ASN A 31 -8.00 -4.21 6.02
CA ASN A 31 -8.02 -4.21 4.57
C ASN A 31 -9.12 -3.27 4.08
N ASN A 32 -8.75 -2.33 3.22
CA ASN A 32 -9.62 -1.23 2.83
C ASN A 32 -9.54 -1.02 1.33
N TRP A 33 -10.69 -0.77 0.70
CA TRP A 33 -10.82 -0.60 -0.73
C TRP A 33 -11.69 0.59 -1.11
N GLY A 34 -11.30 1.30 -2.17
CA GLY A 34 -12.08 2.33 -2.86
C GLY A 34 -12.06 2.02 -4.36
N TRP A 35 -13.21 2.07 -5.03
CA TRP A 35 -13.31 1.82 -6.48
C TRP A 35 -13.51 3.15 -7.20
N HIS A 36 -12.61 3.48 -8.12
CA HIS A 36 -12.53 4.76 -8.80
C HIS A 36 -12.31 4.51 -10.30
N ASN A 37 -13.32 4.70 -11.14
CA ASN A 37 -13.27 4.53 -12.61
C ASN A 37 -12.35 3.38 -13.09
N ASP A 38 -11.09 3.69 -13.43
CA ASP A 38 -10.10 2.76 -13.99
C ASP A 38 -9.29 1.96 -12.96
N CYS A 39 -9.43 2.30 -11.67
CA CYS A 39 -8.57 1.78 -10.62
C CYS A 39 -9.29 1.48 -9.29
N ILE A 40 -8.57 0.77 -8.43
CA ILE A 40 -9.00 0.39 -7.08
C ILE A 40 -7.88 0.84 -6.13
N TRP A 41 -8.23 1.72 -5.20
CA TRP A 41 -7.37 2.11 -4.10
C TRP A 41 -7.41 1.01 -3.05
N VAL A 42 -6.24 0.60 -2.58
CA VAL A 42 -6.06 -0.44 -1.55
C VAL A 42 -5.24 0.13 -0.42
N LEU A 43 -5.73 0.04 0.82
CA LEU A 43 -4.95 0.34 2.02
C LEU A 43 -4.98 -0.85 2.96
N HIS A 44 -3.79 -1.30 3.37
CA HIS A 44 -3.58 -2.43 4.26
C HIS A 44 -2.81 -2.02 5.52
N ILE A 45 -3.29 -2.43 6.69
CA ILE A 45 -2.65 -2.19 7.98
C ILE A 45 -2.18 -3.52 8.55
N ARG A 46 -0.87 -3.76 8.47
CA ARG A 46 -0.24 -5.03 8.86
C ARG A 46 0.56 -4.85 10.14
N SER A 47 0.50 -5.84 11.04
CA SER A 47 1.46 -5.92 12.13
C SER A 47 2.75 -6.60 11.65
N VAL A 48 3.91 -6.18 12.13
CA VAL A 48 5.21 -6.74 11.70
C VAL A 48 5.32 -8.23 12.04
N GLY A 49 4.74 -8.65 13.17
CA GLY A 49 4.62 -10.05 13.57
C GLY A 49 5.88 -10.62 14.25
N ASN A 50 5.72 -11.82 14.81
CA ASN A 50 6.73 -12.43 15.69
C ASN A 50 8.06 -12.73 15.01
N TYR A 51 8.04 -13.25 13.77
CA TYR A 51 9.25 -13.61 13.06
C TYR A 51 10.12 -12.38 12.76
N PHE A 52 9.51 -11.32 12.22
CA PHE A 52 10.18 -10.05 11.98
C PHE A 52 10.70 -9.45 13.28
N SER A 53 9.87 -9.44 14.33
CA SER A 53 10.23 -8.95 15.66
C SER A 53 11.46 -9.66 16.23
N LEU A 54 11.51 -11.00 16.13
CA LEU A 54 12.63 -11.80 16.63
C LEU A 54 13.96 -11.44 15.98
N ILE A 55 13.94 -11.12 14.68
CA ILE A 55 15.14 -10.82 13.89
C ILE A 55 15.58 -9.38 14.06
N THR A 56 14.63 -8.46 14.16
CA THR A 56 14.88 -7.03 14.01
C THR A 56 14.87 -6.26 15.32
N GLY A 57 14.21 -6.79 16.36
CA GLY A 57 14.02 -6.12 17.65
C GLY A 57 12.77 -5.24 17.73
N TRP A 58 12.05 -5.02 16.62
CA TRP A 58 10.75 -4.35 16.65
C TRP A 58 9.74 -5.13 17.48
N THR A 59 8.77 -4.46 18.11
CA THR A 59 7.71 -5.20 18.81
C THR A 59 6.78 -5.90 17.81
N PRO A 60 6.27 -7.12 18.09
CA PRO A 60 5.40 -7.84 17.14
C PRO A 60 4.13 -7.08 16.77
N SER A 61 3.66 -6.23 17.69
CA SER A 61 2.47 -5.41 17.55
C SER A 61 2.68 -4.16 16.70
N SER A 62 3.93 -3.74 16.45
CA SER A 62 4.26 -2.60 15.60
C SER A 62 3.63 -2.73 14.21
N ILE A 63 3.28 -1.61 13.60
CA ILE A 63 2.41 -1.54 12.42
C ILE A 63 3.15 -0.99 11.21
N VAL A 64 2.85 -1.56 10.05
CA VAL A 64 3.14 -1.01 8.72
C VAL A 64 1.81 -0.68 8.05
N VAL A 65 1.75 0.47 7.39
CA VAL A 65 0.60 0.86 6.56
C VAL A 65 1.04 0.89 5.11
N GLU A 66 0.45 0.03 4.31
CA GLU A 66 0.77 -0.16 2.90
C GLU A 66 -0.41 0.37 2.07
N ILE A 67 -0.11 1.10 1.00
CA ILE A 67 -1.11 1.58 0.03
C ILE A 67 -0.75 1.09 -1.37
N GLY A 68 -1.77 0.88 -2.21
CA GLY A 68 -1.59 0.42 -3.58
C GLY A 68 -2.73 0.79 -4.50
N ILE A 69 -2.40 0.95 -5.78
CA ILE A 69 -3.37 1.12 -6.85
C ILE A 69 -3.36 -0.11 -7.74
N TYR A 70 -4.52 -0.74 -7.85
CA TYR A 70 -4.80 -1.79 -8.80
C TYR A 70 -5.57 -1.19 -9.98
N TYR A 71 -5.16 -1.45 -11.21
CA TYR A 71 -5.78 -0.92 -12.42
C TYR A 71 -6.58 -2.03 -13.08
N ALA A 72 -7.89 -1.86 -13.19
CA ALA A 72 -8.79 -2.93 -13.61
C ALA A 72 -8.64 -3.32 -15.09
N PHE A 73 -8.06 -2.44 -15.90
CA PHE A 73 -7.79 -2.67 -17.32
C PHE A 73 -6.48 -3.44 -17.60
N ILE A 74 -5.59 -3.59 -16.61
CA ILE A 74 -4.43 -4.46 -16.74
C ILE A 74 -4.90 -5.88 -16.43
N LEU A 75 -4.73 -6.79 -17.38
CA LEU A 75 -5.09 -8.19 -17.15
C LEU A 75 -4.18 -8.77 -16.06
N SER A 76 -4.78 -9.35 -15.02
CA SER A 76 -4.03 -10.06 -13.99
C SER A 76 -3.77 -11.48 -14.45
N GLU A 77 -2.52 -11.95 -14.30
CA GLU A 77 -2.18 -13.37 -14.49
C GLU A 77 -2.66 -14.24 -13.32
N GLN A 78 -3.06 -13.60 -12.20
CA GLN A 78 -3.56 -14.25 -10.98
C GLN A 78 -5.05 -13.96 -10.78
N ASP A 79 -5.75 -14.92 -10.19
CA ASP A 79 -7.15 -14.73 -9.82
C ASP A 79 -7.29 -13.77 -8.64
N ILE A 80 -7.75 -12.56 -8.92
CA ILE A 80 -8.04 -11.57 -7.88
C ILE A 80 -9.40 -11.89 -7.27
N LYS A 81 -9.43 -12.06 -5.94
CA LYS A 81 -10.66 -12.34 -5.20
C LYS A 81 -11.69 -11.24 -5.44
N ALA A 82 -12.95 -11.61 -5.63
CA ALA A 82 -14.06 -10.67 -5.68
C ALA A 82 -14.95 -10.73 -4.41
N ASP A 83 -15.66 -9.65 -4.14
CA ASP A 83 -16.75 -9.65 -3.16
C ASP A 83 -18.06 -10.22 -3.74
N ASN A 84 -19.10 -10.28 -2.91
CA ASN A 84 -20.42 -10.75 -3.31
C ASN A 84 -21.14 -9.88 -4.36
N LYS A 85 -20.60 -8.69 -4.67
CA LYS A 85 -21.06 -7.80 -5.74
C LYS A 85 -20.16 -7.86 -6.98
N ALA A 86 -19.34 -8.91 -7.08
CA ALA A 86 -18.36 -9.09 -8.16
C ALA A 86 -17.32 -7.97 -8.27
N ARG A 87 -17.09 -7.20 -7.19
CA ARG A 87 -16.03 -6.18 -7.17
C ARG A 87 -14.73 -6.80 -6.71
N LEU A 88 -13.64 -6.55 -7.45
CA LEU A 88 -12.33 -7.05 -7.10
C LEU A 88 -11.85 -6.50 -5.74
N LEU A 89 -11.18 -7.36 -4.98
CA LEU A 89 -10.58 -7.11 -3.67
C LEU A 89 -9.06 -7.40 -3.71
N PRO A 90 -8.29 -6.67 -4.53
CA PRO A 90 -6.86 -6.87 -4.63
C PRO A 90 -6.18 -6.60 -3.28
N LYS A 91 -5.14 -7.35 -3.00
CA LYS A 91 -4.20 -7.09 -1.90
C LYS A 91 -3.11 -6.14 -2.39
N VAL A 92 -2.41 -5.48 -1.46
CA VAL A 92 -1.35 -4.52 -1.84
C VAL A 92 -0.25 -5.16 -2.70
N HIS A 93 0.10 -6.43 -2.45
CA HIS A 93 1.11 -7.11 -3.27
C HIS A 93 0.62 -7.46 -4.69
N GLU A 94 -0.68 -7.45 -4.92
CA GLU A 94 -1.32 -7.63 -6.24
C GLU A 94 -1.50 -6.30 -6.97
N CYS A 95 -1.26 -5.15 -6.32
CA CYS A 95 -1.37 -3.82 -6.92
C CYS A 95 -0.19 -3.53 -7.86
N HIS A 96 -0.45 -2.74 -8.90
CA HIS A 96 0.53 -2.40 -9.94
C HIS A 96 1.51 -1.31 -9.49
N ILE A 97 1.02 -0.36 -8.70
CA ILE A 97 1.79 0.68 -8.03
C ILE A 97 1.49 0.56 -6.54
N ARG A 98 2.52 0.56 -5.70
CA ARG A 98 2.38 0.43 -4.24
C ARG A 98 3.51 1.14 -3.51
N THR A 99 3.24 1.52 -2.27
CA THR A 99 4.23 2.09 -1.34
C THR A 99 3.78 1.84 0.09
N GLU A 100 4.71 1.95 1.03
CA GLU A 100 4.43 2.12 2.45
C GLU A 100 4.27 3.60 2.80
N LEU A 101 3.42 3.90 3.79
CA LEU A 101 3.37 5.23 4.40
C LEU A 101 4.52 5.40 5.39
N THR A 102 5.04 6.62 5.47
CA THR A 102 6.16 6.96 6.36
C THR A 102 5.65 7.52 7.69
N CYS A 103 6.05 6.89 8.78
CA CYS A 103 5.86 7.40 10.14
C CYS A 103 6.60 8.72 10.32
N SER A 104 5.87 9.74 10.80
CA SER A 104 6.41 11.06 11.11
C SER A 104 6.66 11.31 12.60
N LEU A 105 6.42 10.31 13.46
CA LEU A 105 6.76 10.38 14.88
C LEU A 105 8.28 10.29 15.09
N ASP A 106 8.79 11.04 16.07
CA ASP A 106 10.13 10.79 16.60
C ASP A 106 10.13 9.49 17.42
N GLN A 107 10.62 8.42 16.80
CA GLN A 107 10.75 7.10 17.40
C GLN A 107 12.18 6.78 17.81
N SER A 108 13.08 7.79 17.82
CA SER A 108 14.51 7.59 18.10
C SER A 108 14.77 6.94 19.46
N ASN A 109 13.93 7.23 20.46
CA ASN A 109 14.04 6.59 21.78
C ASN A 109 13.72 5.10 21.73
N TYR A 110 12.77 4.67 20.90
CA TYR A 110 12.39 3.27 20.76
C TYR A 110 13.41 2.51 19.91
N THR A 111 13.89 3.12 18.83
CA THR A 111 14.76 2.44 17.85
C THR A 111 16.25 2.46 18.22
N LYS A 112 16.63 3.09 19.34
CA LYS A 112 18.01 3.09 19.88
C LYS A 112 18.50 1.69 20.23
N CYS A 113 17.62 0.78 20.64
CA CYS A 113 17.97 -0.60 20.98
C CYS A 113 18.15 -1.49 19.75
N LEU A 114 17.80 -1.02 18.55
CA LEU A 114 17.96 -1.79 17.32
C LEU A 114 19.43 -1.77 16.91
N GLU A 115 20.06 -2.94 16.96
CA GLU A 115 21.49 -3.11 16.68
C GLU A 115 21.83 -2.81 15.22
N ASN A 116 20.94 -3.16 14.29
CA ASN A 116 21.13 -2.95 12.86
C ASN A 116 20.64 -1.56 12.45
N PRO A 117 21.50 -0.67 11.92
CA PRO A 117 21.09 0.65 11.44
C PRO A 117 19.99 0.59 10.37
N THR A 118 19.98 -0.45 9.53
CA THR A 118 18.95 -0.66 8.50
C THR A 118 17.56 -0.91 9.10
N GLU A 119 17.50 -1.38 10.35
CA GLU A 119 16.23 -1.60 11.05
C GLU A 119 15.66 -0.33 11.70
N LYS A 120 16.36 0.81 11.61
CA LYS A 120 15.82 2.13 11.97
C LYS A 120 14.90 2.67 10.86
N ARG A 121 13.92 1.84 10.51
CA ARG A 121 12.95 2.05 9.45
C ARG A 121 11.97 3.16 9.82
N THR A 122 11.60 3.95 8.82
CA THR A 122 10.62 5.03 8.96
C THR A 122 9.23 4.63 8.49
N ASP A 123 9.05 3.45 7.88
CA ASP A 123 7.75 2.93 7.43
C ASP A 123 7.03 2.06 8.48
N ILE A 124 7.59 1.97 9.69
CA ILE A 124 7.04 1.19 10.81
C ILE A 124 6.70 2.10 11.98
N TRP A 125 5.48 1.97 12.50
CA TRP A 125 5.05 2.58 13.75
C TRP A 125 5.30 1.61 14.91
N TRP A 126 6.20 2.00 15.80
CA TRP A 126 6.49 1.32 17.05
C TRP A 126 5.26 1.32 17.94
N ILE A 127 4.85 0.14 18.40
CA ILE A 127 3.83 0.02 19.44
C ILE A 127 4.47 -0.61 20.66
N GLU A 128 4.39 0.07 21.80
CA GLU A 128 4.95 -0.44 23.03
C GLU A 128 4.30 -1.77 23.43
N PRO A 129 5.03 -2.69 24.09
CA PRO A 129 4.47 -3.97 24.51
C PRO A 129 3.24 -3.83 25.42
N ASP A 130 3.12 -2.74 26.18
CA ASP A 130 1.94 -2.44 27.01
C ASP A 130 0.84 -1.67 26.25
N GLY A 131 1.12 -1.20 25.04
CA GLY A 131 0.21 -0.43 24.21
C GLY A 131 0.04 1.03 24.61
N SER A 132 0.88 1.56 25.50
CA SER A 132 0.77 2.92 26.04
C SER A 132 0.76 4.03 24.99
N ASN A 133 1.32 3.79 23.79
CA ASN A 133 1.39 4.75 22.70
C ASN A 133 0.41 4.48 21.55
N ILE A 134 -0.52 3.53 21.68
CA ILE A 134 -1.37 3.07 20.57
C ILE A 134 -2.26 4.18 19.98
N GLU A 135 -2.81 5.07 20.82
CA GLU A 135 -3.66 6.17 20.36
C GLU A 135 -2.87 7.22 19.60
N VAL A 136 -1.64 7.52 20.05
CA VAL A 136 -0.71 8.43 19.38
C VAL A 136 -0.31 7.86 18.02
N VAL A 137 -0.01 6.57 17.94
CA VAL A 137 0.26 5.86 16.68
C VAL A 137 -0.95 5.93 15.75
N GLY A 138 -2.16 5.65 16.25
CA GLY A 138 -3.39 5.72 15.46
C GLY A 138 -3.66 7.12 14.90
N ALA A 139 -3.45 8.16 15.72
CA ALA A 139 -3.58 9.55 15.30
C ALA A 139 -2.53 9.92 14.25
N ASN A 140 -1.28 9.48 14.41
CA ASN A 140 -0.24 9.77 13.42
C ASN A 140 -0.50 9.06 12.08
N ILE A 141 -0.95 7.80 12.09
CA ILE A 141 -1.34 7.10 10.85
C ILE A 141 -2.47 7.86 10.13
N ARG A 142 -3.47 8.35 10.88
CA ARG A 142 -4.54 9.18 10.33
C ARG A 142 -3.98 10.44 9.66
N ASP A 143 -3.10 11.16 10.34
CA ASP A 143 -2.55 12.43 9.86
C ASP A 143 -1.66 12.22 8.63
N VAL A 144 -0.77 11.22 8.66
CA VAL A 144 0.06 10.82 7.50
C VAL A 144 -0.80 10.38 6.32
N PHE A 145 -1.88 9.65 6.56
CA PHE A 145 -2.81 9.28 5.49
C PHE A 145 -3.48 10.52 4.87
N LEU A 146 -3.95 11.47 5.68
CA LEU A 146 -4.58 12.70 5.20
C LEU A 146 -3.61 13.60 4.43
N GLU A 147 -2.38 13.71 4.89
CA GLU A 147 -1.37 14.59 4.30
C GLU A 147 -0.74 13.99 3.03
N HIS A 148 -0.41 12.70 3.07
CA HIS A 148 0.37 12.04 2.02
C HIS A 148 -0.37 10.89 1.35
N GLY A 149 -1.10 10.08 2.10
CA GLY A 149 -1.79 8.90 1.55
C GLY A 149 -2.86 9.25 0.53
N LEU A 150 -3.69 10.25 0.83
CA LEU A 150 -4.77 10.69 -0.06
C LEU A 150 -4.22 11.32 -1.34
N SER A 151 -3.27 12.25 -1.21
CA SER A 151 -2.64 12.91 -2.36
C SER A 151 -1.88 11.91 -3.25
N TRP A 152 -1.29 10.87 -2.67
CA TRP A 152 -0.69 9.77 -3.42
C TRP A 152 -1.72 8.98 -4.22
N PHE A 153 -2.88 8.65 -3.62
CA PHE A 153 -3.97 7.97 -4.31
C PHE A 153 -4.53 8.80 -5.47
N GLU A 154 -4.79 10.09 -5.22
CA GLU A 154 -5.30 11.02 -6.24
C GLU A 154 -4.30 11.17 -7.39
N LYS A 155 -3.02 11.35 -7.08
CA LYS A 155 -1.95 11.45 -8.08
C LYS A 155 -1.95 10.25 -9.02
N PHE A 156 -1.99 9.03 -8.49
CA PHE A 156 -1.93 7.83 -9.32
C PHE A 156 -3.30 7.35 -9.82
N THR A 157 -4.37 8.08 -9.52
CA THR A 157 -5.64 7.94 -10.26
C THR A 157 -5.54 8.62 -11.63
N ASP A 158 -4.68 9.64 -11.77
CA ASP A 158 -4.32 10.18 -13.08
C ASP A 158 -3.47 9.15 -13.85
N LEU A 159 -4.01 8.66 -14.96
CA LEU A 159 -3.38 7.61 -15.76
C LEU A 159 -2.05 8.05 -16.39
N ARG A 160 -1.83 9.36 -16.63
CA ARG A 160 -0.55 9.86 -17.16
C ARG A 160 0.52 9.80 -16.09
N GLU A 161 0.20 10.24 -14.87
CA GLU A 161 1.10 10.13 -13.71
C GLU A 161 1.41 8.67 -13.39
N ALA A 162 0.40 7.80 -13.39
CA ALA A 162 0.55 6.37 -13.22
C ALA A 162 1.42 5.72 -14.29
N PHE A 163 1.19 6.07 -15.56
CA PHE A 163 1.96 5.52 -16.66
C PHE A 163 3.43 5.97 -16.58
N SER A 164 3.68 7.27 -16.38
CA SER A 164 5.03 7.80 -16.15
C SER A 164 5.74 7.06 -15.02
N LYS A 165 5.03 6.76 -13.93
CA LYS A 165 5.61 6.02 -12.80
C LYS A 165 6.03 4.60 -13.16
N ILE A 166 5.25 3.92 -13.99
CA ILE A 166 5.59 2.59 -14.50
C ILE A 166 6.79 2.67 -15.45
N GLU A 167 6.89 3.72 -16.26
CA GLU A 167 8.02 3.92 -17.18
C GLU A 167 9.35 4.18 -16.45
N GLU A 168 9.32 4.72 -15.23
CA GLU A 168 10.49 4.89 -14.37
C GLU A 168 11.02 3.58 -13.77
N GLU A 169 10.24 2.49 -13.77
CA GLU A 169 10.69 1.22 -13.19
C GLU A 169 11.88 0.64 -13.94
N ASN A 170 12.65 -0.22 -13.28
CA ASN A 170 13.72 -0.96 -13.95
C ASN A 170 13.12 -1.87 -15.05
N ASN A 171 13.81 -1.93 -16.19
CA ASN A 171 13.41 -2.76 -17.31
C ASN A 171 13.24 -4.21 -16.87
N SER A 172 12.04 -4.74 -17.08
CA SER A 172 11.63 -6.08 -16.66
C SER A 172 10.37 -6.47 -17.40
N TYR A 173 10.09 -7.78 -17.45
CA TYR A 173 8.83 -8.31 -17.98
C TYR A 173 7.61 -7.60 -17.36
N ASN A 174 7.59 -7.45 -16.03
CA ASN A 174 6.48 -6.83 -15.31
C ASN A 174 6.28 -5.35 -15.69
N LYS A 175 7.37 -4.60 -15.88
CA LYS A 175 7.30 -3.21 -16.34
C LYS A 175 6.64 -3.15 -17.72
N PHE A 176 7.18 -3.88 -18.69
CA PHE A 176 6.68 -3.82 -20.08
C PHE A 176 5.26 -4.37 -20.19
N TYR A 177 4.91 -5.37 -19.39
CA TYR A 177 3.55 -5.89 -19.31
C TYR A 177 2.57 -4.79 -18.89
N LYS A 178 2.83 -4.11 -17.77
CA LYS A 178 2.01 -3.00 -17.29
C LYS A 178 1.96 -1.86 -18.32
N ALA A 179 3.12 -1.46 -18.83
CA ALA A 179 3.26 -0.35 -19.77
C ALA A 179 2.48 -0.58 -21.08
N LYS A 180 2.47 -1.82 -21.60
CA LYS A 180 1.66 -2.22 -22.76
C LYS A 180 0.17 -1.97 -22.53
N TYR A 181 -0.38 -2.45 -21.40
CA TYR A 181 -1.81 -2.25 -21.11
C TYR A 181 -2.17 -0.79 -20.88
N PHE A 182 -1.28 -0.01 -20.24
CA PHE A 182 -1.46 1.43 -20.11
C PHE A 182 -1.52 2.12 -21.47
N ALA A 183 -0.53 1.87 -22.34
CA ALA A 183 -0.50 2.44 -23.68
C ALA A 183 -1.76 2.07 -24.50
N GLN A 184 -2.21 0.81 -24.39
CA GLN A 184 -3.46 0.37 -25.01
C GLN A 184 -4.67 1.14 -24.47
N HIS A 185 -4.80 1.27 -23.16
CA HIS A 185 -5.96 1.90 -22.51
C HIS A 185 -6.06 3.40 -22.82
N ILE A 186 -4.92 4.09 -22.92
CA ILE A 186 -4.88 5.52 -23.27
C ILE A 186 -4.84 5.78 -24.79
N ASN A 187 -4.91 4.73 -25.62
CA ASN A 187 -4.83 4.77 -27.08
C ASN A 187 -3.52 5.35 -27.65
N ASP A 188 -2.39 5.14 -26.96
CA ASP A 188 -1.05 5.45 -27.47
C ASP A 188 -0.52 4.26 -28.28
N LEU A 189 -0.80 4.27 -29.58
CA LEU A 189 -0.47 3.15 -30.48
C LEU A 189 1.04 2.96 -30.68
N ASP A 190 1.84 4.02 -30.56
CA ASP A 190 3.28 3.95 -30.75
C ASP A 190 3.93 3.28 -29.54
N LYS A 191 3.59 3.75 -28.32
CA LYS A 191 4.04 3.09 -27.08
C LYS A 191 3.51 1.67 -26.95
N PHE A 192 2.29 1.40 -27.42
CA PHE A 192 1.75 0.04 -27.38
C PHE A 192 2.58 -0.94 -28.21
N LYS A 193 3.01 -0.53 -29.41
CA LYS A 193 3.89 -1.35 -30.27
C LYS A 193 5.26 -1.53 -29.63
N GLU A 194 5.85 -0.44 -29.15
CA GLU A 194 7.15 -0.46 -28.48
C GLU A 194 7.17 -1.45 -27.30
N TYR A 195 6.23 -1.30 -26.36
CA TYR A 195 6.17 -2.18 -25.19
C TYR A 195 5.75 -3.61 -25.51
N SER A 196 5.00 -3.83 -26.59
CA SER A 196 4.72 -5.18 -27.07
C SER A 196 5.99 -5.88 -27.56
N MET A 197 6.85 -5.18 -28.30
CA MET A 197 8.14 -5.73 -28.76
C MET A 197 9.08 -6.02 -27.57
N MET A 198 9.25 -5.05 -26.66
CA MET A 198 10.10 -5.24 -25.47
C MET A 198 9.64 -6.40 -24.57
N LEU A 199 8.32 -6.63 -24.49
CA LEU A 199 7.76 -7.74 -23.73
C LEU A 199 8.06 -9.10 -24.37
N GLU A 200 8.05 -9.17 -25.69
CA GLU A 200 8.41 -10.39 -26.45
C GLU A 200 9.90 -10.72 -26.29
N GLU A 201 10.77 -9.70 -26.35
CA GLU A 201 12.22 -9.87 -26.11
C GLU A 201 12.52 -10.42 -24.72
N CYS A 202 11.72 -10.07 -23.70
CA CYS A 202 11.88 -10.61 -22.34
C CYS A 202 11.46 -12.09 -22.20
N ARG A 203 10.74 -12.65 -23.18
CA ARG A 203 10.27 -14.05 -23.16
C ARG A 203 11.20 -15.01 -23.90
N GLY A 204 12.10 -14.49 -24.74
CA GLY A 204 13.11 -15.25 -25.48
C GLY A 204 14.38 -15.45 -24.68
#